data_AF-A0A447V5S8-F1
#
_entry.id   AF-A0A447V5S8-F1
#
_cell.length_a   1.000
_cell.length_b   1.000
_cell.length_c   1.000
_cell.angle_alpha   90.00
_cell.angle_beta   90.00
_cell.angle_gamma   90.00
#
_symmetry.space_group_name_H-M   'P 1'
#
loop_
_entity.id
_entity.type
_entity.pdbx_description
1 polymer ?
#
loop_
_entity_poly.entity_id
_entity_poly.type
_entity_poly.pdbx_seq_one_letter_code
_entity_poly.pdbx_strand_id
1 'polypeptide(L)'
;MHESMHELLTNPRFGTVVERCLDEKEFIEQFERLSGVNRPPLRRSPFEVMIDKATGFEQSQWEAFFKEFIQFVYRFVWLTWPERNNEEYWK
;
A
#
# COMPACT_ATOMS: atom_id res chain seq x y z
N MET A 1 20.91 -11.71 2.20
CA MET A 1 21.03 -10.25 2.04
C MET A 1 19.70 -9.65 2.46
N HIS A 2 19.65 -8.89 3.54
CA HIS A 2 18.42 -8.29 4.06
C HIS A 2 18.36 -6.86 3.53
N GLU A 3 17.49 -6.57 2.54
CA GLU A 3 17.24 -5.19 2.10
C GLU A 3 16.73 -4.37 3.30
N SER A 4 17.29 -3.18 3.49
CA SER A 4 16.76 -2.26 4.49
C SER A 4 15.43 -1.67 3.99
N MET A 5 14.52 -1.33 4.92
CA MET A 5 13.25 -0.69 4.58
C MET A 5 13.45 0.60 3.77
N HIS A 6 14.56 1.31 4.01
CA HIS A 6 14.89 2.53 3.28
C HIS A 6 15.26 2.25 1.81
N GLU A 7 16.10 1.25 1.53
CA GLU A 7 16.46 0.85 0.16
C GLU A 7 15.22 0.42 -0.62
N LEU A 8 14.32 -0.31 0.04
CA LEU A 8 13.07 -0.78 -0.54
C LEU A 8 12.14 0.39 -0.92
N LEU A 9 11.96 1.38 -0.05
CA LEU A 9 11.10 2.54 -0.31
C LEU A 9 11.63 3.40 -1.46
N THR A 10 12.94 3.35 -1.73
CA THR A 10 13.55 4.02 -2.88
C THR A 10 13.64 3.15 -4.14
N ASN A 11 13.21 1.88 -4.07
CA ASN A 11 13.25 0.98 -5.21
C ASN A 11 12.03 1.23 -6.12
N PRO A 12 12.23 1.75 -7.35
CA PRO A 12 11.11 2.08 -8.23
C PRO A 12 10.30 0.84 -8.63
N ARG A 13 10.94 -0.33 -8.75
CA ARG A 13 10.26 -1.59 -9.07
C ARG A 13 9.30 -2.00 -7.96
N PHE A 14 9.73 -1.85 -6.70
CA PHE A 14 8.84 -2.13 -5.57
C PHE A 14 7.67 -1.16 -5.53
N GLY A 15 7.91 0.13 -5.80
CA GLY A 15 6.84 1.12 -5.99
C GLY A 15 5.81 0.68 -7.02
N THR A 16 6.25 0.24 -8.21
CA THR A 16 5.36 -0.28 -9.26
C THR A 16 4.58 -1.51 -8.80
N VAL A 17 5.17 -2.43 -8.04
CA VAL A 17 4.43 -3.58 -7.48
C VAL A 17 3.35 -3.12 -6.50
N VAL A 18 3.68 -2.17 -5.61
CA VAL A 18 2.71 -1.63 -4.65
C VAL A 18 1.55 -0.96 -5.38
N GLU A 19 1.83 -0.13 -6.39
CA GLU A 19 0.80 0.51 -7.23
C GLU A 19 -0.07 -0.55 -7.93
N ARG A 20 0.55 -1.57 -8.53
CA ARG A 20 -0.19 -2.64 -9.20
C ARG A 20 -1.09 -3.43 -8.24
N CYS A 21 -0.60 -3.73 -7.04
CA CYS A 21 -1.39 -4.36 -5.98
C CYS A 21 -2.53 -3.44 -5.49
N LEU A 22 -2.35 -2.13 -5.52
CA LEU A 22 -3.37 -1.15 -5.16
C LEU A 22 -4.44 -1.00 -6.25
N ASP A 23 -4.11 -1.22 -7.51
CA ASP A 23 -5.10 -1.21 -8.60
C ASP A 23 -5.88 -2.53 -8.70
N GLU A 24 -5.34 -3.62 -8.15
CA GLU A 24 -5.99 -4.93 -8.16
C GLU A 24 -7.03 -5.06 -7.04
N LYS A 25 -8.31 -4.96 -7.43
CA LYS A 25 -9.43 -4.95 -6.49
C LYS A 25 -9.46 -6.20 -5.62
N GLU A 26 -9.28 -7.38 -6.20
CA GLU A 26 -9.31 -8.64 -5.44
C GLU A 26 -8.18 -8.67 -4.41
N PHE A 27 -7.00 -8.16 -4.76
CA PHE A 27 -5.86 -8.11 -3.86
C PHE A 27 -6.15 -7.23 -2.65
N ILE A 28 -6.71 -6.03 -2.86
CA ILE A 28 -7.09 -5.15 -1.74
C ILE A 28 -8.13 -5.82 -0.86
N GLU A 29 -9.17 -6.43 -1.43
CA GLU A 29 -10.21 -7.10 -0.64
C GLU A 29 -9.65 -8.24 0.22
N GLN A 30 -8.70 -9.01 -0.32
CA GLN A 30 -8.00 -10.05 0.46
C GLN A 30 -7.09 -9.45 1.53
N PHE A 31 -6.37 -8.37 1.24
CA PHE A 31 -5.59 -7.65 2.22
C PHE A 31 -6.47 -7.13 3.37
N GLU A 32 -7.58 -6.46 3.08
CA GLU A 32 -8.51 -5.91 4.07
C GLU A 32 -9.07 -7.04 4.96
N ARG A 33 -9.46 -8.17 4.34
CA ARG A 33 -9.95 -9.37 5.05
C ARG A 33 -8.91 -9.99 5.98
N LEU A 34 -7.65 -10.08 5.53
CA LEU A 34 -6.58 -10.79 6.27
C LEU A 34 -5.91 -9.91 7.33
N SER A 35 -5.76 -8.62 7.06
CA SER A 35 -5.11 -7.66 7.97
C SER A 35 -6.07 -7.03 8.96
N GLY A 36 -7.37 -6.97 8.64
CA GLY A 36 -8.37 -6.20 9.38
C GLY A 36 -8.25 -4.68 9.19
N VAL A 37 -7.30 -4.22 8.39
CA VAL A 37 -7.07 -2.81 8.07
C VAL A 37 -7.84 -2.47 6.80
N ASN A 38 -8.74 -1.50 6.87
CA ASN A 38 -9.61 -1.11 5.76
C ASN A 38 -9.18 0.23 5.18
N ARG A 39 -9.46 0.45 3.90
CA ARG A 39 -9.36 1.79 3.30
C ARG A 39 -10.26 2.77 4.06
N PRO A 40 -9.87 4.06 4.15
CA PRO A 40 -10.72 5.08 4.74
C PRO A 40 -12.09 5.11 4.07
N PRO A 41 -13.20 5.12 4.84
CA PRO A 41 -14.53 5.08 4.25
C PRO A 41 -14.84 6.38 3.49
N LEU A 42 -15.61 6.26 2.41
CA LEU A 42 -16.16 7.41 1.69
C LEU A 42 -16.99 8.27 2.64
N ARG A 43 -16.62 9.55 2.76
CA ARG A 43 -17.34 10.51 3.60
C ARG A 43 -18.69 10.86 2.98
N ARG A 44 -19.70 11.02 3.83
CA ARG A 44 -21.10 11.16 3.40
C ARG A 44 -21.55 12.62 3.41
N SER A 45 -20.91 13.47 4.22
CA SER A 45 -21.27 14.89 4.32
C SER A 45 -20.10 15.84 4.01
N PRO A 46 -20.37 17.03 3.44
CA PRO A 46 -19.36 18.07 3.26
C PRO A 46 -18.69 18.53 4.56
N PHE A 47 -19.40 18.46 5.70
CA PHE A 47 -18.85 18.83 7.01
C PHE A 47 -17.78 17.85 7.49
N GLU A 48 -18.01 16.55 7.35
CA GLU A 48 -17.00 15.52 7.65
C GLU A 48 -15.73 15.75 6.83
N VAL A 49 -15.88 15.99 5.52
CA VAL A 49 -14.74 16.27 4.63
C VAL A 49 -13.97 17.51 5.08
N MET A 50 -14.67 18.59 5.44
CA MET A 50 -14.03 19.83 5.89
C MET A 50 -13.26 19.63 7.21
N ILE A 51 -13.87 18.96 8.20
CA ILE A 51 -13.27 18.72 9.51
C ILE A 51 -12.07 17.79 9.38
N ASP A 52 -12.20 16.71 8.61
CA ASP A 52 -11.12 15.73 8.45
C ASP A 52 -9.91 16.32 7.76
N LYS A 53 -10.13 17.18 6.75
CA LYS A 53 -9.05 17.93 6.09
C LYS A 53 -8.41 18.94 7.03
N ALA A 54 -9.20 19.70 7.78
CA ALA A 54 -8.68 20.71 8.70
C ALA A 54 -7.88 20.12 9.86
N THR A 55 -8.23 18.90 10.29
CA THR A 55 -7.57 18.20 11.41
C THR A 55 -6.46 17.25 10.96
N GLY A 56 -6.32 16.98 9.67
CA GLY A 56 -5.41 15.96 9.13
C GLY A 56 -5.88 14.52 9.38
N PHE A 57 -7.11 14.32 9.86
CA PHE A 57 -7.65 13.00 10.16
C PHE A 57 -7.71 12.12 8.92
N GLU A 58 -8.13 12.65 7.76
CA GLU A 58 -8.14 11.93 6.48
C GLU A 58 -6.75 11.37 6.13
N GLN A 59 -5.72 12.22 6.25
CA GLN A 59 -4.34 11.84 5.96
C GLN A 59 -3.85 10.74 6.92
N SER A 60 -4.09 10.90 8.23
CA SER A 60 -3.67 9.90 9.23
C SER A 60 -4.27 8.51 9.00
N GLN A 61 -5.51 8.44 8.49
CA GLN A 61 -6.15 7.17 8.18
C GLN A 61 -5.51 6.50 6.96
N TRP A 62 -5.19 7.28 5.92
CA TRP A 62 -4.47 6.75 4.75
C TRP A 62 -3.06 6.32 5.11
N GLU A 63 -2.34 7.07 5.94
CA GLU A 63 -1.00 6.70 6.42
C GLU A 63 -1.02 5.36 7.18
N ALA A 64 -2.01 5.16 8.06
CA ALA A 64 -2.19 3.89 8.76
C ALA A 64 -2.48 2.73 7.78
N PHE A 65 -3.35 2.94 6.80
CA PHE A 65 -3.64 1.96 5.75
C PHE A 65 -2.38 1.59 4.97
N PHE A 66 -1.68 2.59 4.41
CA PHE A 66 -0.52 2.36 3.55
C PHE A 66 0.65 1.74 4.31
N LYS A 67 0.85 2.08 5.58
CA LYS A 67 1.90 1.48 6.41
C LYS A 67 1.76 -0.05 6.50
N GLU A 68 0.55 -0.54 6.71
CA GLU A 68 0.30 -1.99 6.80
C GLU A 68 0.23 -2.63 5.41
N PHE A 69 -0.35 -1.93 4.43
CA PHE A 69 -0.43 -2.41 3.05
C PHE A 69 0.94 -2.63 2.42
N ILE A 70 1.85 -1.65 2.53
CA ILE A 70 3.21 -1.73 1.98
C ILE A 70 3.98 -2.89 2.61
N GLN A 71 3.84 -3.08 3.94
CA GLN A 71 4.47 -4.22 4.62
C GLN A 71 3.91 -5.57 4.14
N PHE A 72 2.60 -5.63 3.88
CA PHE A 72 1.95 -6.83 3.36
C PHE A 72 2.47 -7.18 1.96
N VAL A 73 2.49 -6.20 1.05
CA VAL A 73 3.03 -6.37 -0.32
C VAL A 73 4.50 -6.79 -0.26
N TYR A 74 5.31 -6.16 0.59
CA TYR A 74 6.71 -6.54 0.77
C TYR A 74 6.86 -8.02 1.16
N ARG A 75 6.14 -8.47 2.19
CA ARG A 75 6.30 -9.81 2.74
C ARG A 75 5.77 -10.91 1.82
N PHE A 76 4.59 -10.70 1.24
CA PHE A 76 3.85 -11.77 0.59
C PHE A 76 3.91 -11.74 -0.93
N VAL A 77 4.31 -10.61 -1.53
CA VAL A 77 4.45 -10.46 -2.99
C VAL A 77 5.92 -10.25 -3.34
N TRP A 78 6.57 -9.23 -2.78
CA TRP A 78 7.94 -8.88 -3.17
C TRP A 78 8.93 -9.97 -2.80
N LEU A 79 8.99 -10.39 -1.53
CA LEU A 79 9.96 -11.40 -1.10
C LEU A 79 9.75 -12.78 -1.74
N THR A 80 8.51 -13.10 -2.09
CA THR A 80 8.12 -14.39 -2.69
C THR A 80 8.29 -14.43 -4.20
N TRP A 81 8.42 -13.28 -4.87
CA TRP A 81 8.62 -13.20 -6.31
C TRP A 81 10.11 -13.38 -6.67
N PRO A 82 10.53 -14.52 -7.27
CA PRO A 82 11.95 -14.79 -7.53
C PRO A 82 12.51 -13.90 -8.64
N GLU A 83 11.67 -13.54 -9.61
CA GLU A 83 12.06 -12.79 -10.81
C GLU A 83 12.03 -11.27 -10.63
N ARG A 84 11.78 -10.77 -9.42
CA ARG A 84 11.76 -9.32 -9.15
C ARG A 84 13.06 -8.59 -9.54
N ASN A 85 14.17 -9.32 -9.56
CA ASN A 85 15.49 -8.79 -9.95
C ASN A 85 15.79 -8.96 -11.45
N ASN A 86 14.99 -9.75 -12.18
CA ASN A 86 15.22 -10.02 -13.59
C ASN A 86 14.79 -8.79 -14.42
N GLU A 87 15.76 -8.17 -15.08
CA GLU A 87 15.58 -6.93 -15.83
C GLU A 87 14.64 -7.06 -17.03
N GLU A 88 14.42 -8.27 -17.55
CA GLU A 88 13.54 -8.49 -18.70
C GLU A 88 12.07 -8.23 -18.37
N TYR A 89 11.65 -8.40 -17.12
CA TYR A 89 10.28 -8.12 -16.68
C TYR A 89 9.98 -6.62 -16.46
N TRP A 90 11.02 -5.77 -16.51
CA TRP A 90 10.92 -4.34 -16.19
C TRP A 90 11.23 -3.43 -17.39
N LYS A 91 11.38 -3.99 -18.59
CA LYS A 91 11.52 -3.26 -19.86
C LYS A 91 10.15 -2.96 -20.46
#